data_AF-A0A426QVE0-F1
#
_entry.id   AF-A0A426QVE0-F1
#
_cell.length_a   1.000
_cell.length_b   1.000
_cell.length_c   1.000
_cell.angle_alpha   90.00
_cell.angle_beta   90.00
_cell.angle_gamma   90.00
#
_symmetry.space_group_name_H-M   'P 1'
#
loop_
_entity.id
_entity.type
_entity.pdbx_description
1 polymer ?
#
loop_
_entity_poly.entity_id
_entity_poly.type
_entity_poly.pdbx_seq_one_letter_code
_entity_poly.pdbx_strand_id
1 'polypeptide(L)' 'MDLFQIVVITIVAVASVAVIAGFLVMVVGSERRATGRAKTRIAPGWYPDAHDESLLRYFDGRVPTQKTAKREVI' A
#
# COMPACT_ATOMS: atom_id res chain seq x y z
N MET A 1 -22.04 37.05 -20.46
CA MET A 1 -21.06 36.12 -19.88
C MET A 1 -19.71 36.60 -20.33
N ASP A 2 -18.94 37.24 -19.45
CA ASP A 2 -17.64 37.79 -19.82
C ASP A 2 -16.61 36.66 -19.98
N LEU A 3 -15.64 36.85 -20.88
CA LEU A 3 -14.58 35.86 -21.16
C LEU A 3 -13.87 35.41 -19.87
N PHE A 4 -13.65 36.34 -18.95
CA PHE A 4 -13.07 36.06 -17.63
C PHE A 4 -13.91 35.04 -16.84
N GLN A 5 -15.24 35.19 -16.84
CA GLN A 5 -16.15 34.30 -16.13
C GLN A 5 -16.14 32.89 -16.75
N ILE A 6 -16.06 32.80 -18.09
CA ILE A 6 -15.96 31.51 -18.81
C ILE A 6 -14.66 30.80 -18.44
N VAL A 7 -13.52 31.51 -18.40
CA VAL A 7 -12.22 30.95 -18.04
C VAL A 7 -12.22 30.43 -16.61
N VAL A 8 -12.74 31.21 -15.66
CA VAL A 8 -12.82 30.80 -14.24
C VAL A 8 -13.69 29.56 -14.07
N ILE A 9 -14.87 29.50 -14.71
CA ILE A 9 -15.76 28.34 -14.64
C ILE A 9 -15.07 27.09 -15.20
N THR A 10 -14.34 27.24 -16.30
CA THR A 10 -13.65 26.12 -16.95
C THR A 10 -12.54 25.57 -16.05
N ILE A 11 -11.74 26.44 -15.41
CA ILE A 11 -10.69 26.03 -14.46
C ILE A 11 -11.30 25.29 -13.27
N VAL A 12 -12.37 25.83 -12.67
CA VAL A 12 -13.04 25.22 -11.52
C VAL A 12 -13.63 23.87 -11.91
N ALA A 13 -14.27 23.76 -13.08
CA ALA A 13 -14.83 22.50 -13.55
C ALA A 13 -13.75 21.42 -13.73
N VAL A 14 -12.63 21.76 -14.37
CA VAL A 14 -11.50 20.83 -14.58
C VAL A 14 -10.88 20.41 -13.25
N ALA A 15 -10.64 21.35 -12.34
CA ALA A 15 -10.10 21.06 -11.02
C ALA A 15 -11.03 20.12 -10.23
N SER A 16 -12.35 20.36 -10.30
CA SER A 16 -13.35 19.52 -9.63
C SER A 16 -13.31 18.08 -10.13
N VAL A 17 -13.25 17.90 -11.46
CA VAL A 17 -13.16 16.58 -12.09
C VAL A 17 -11.88 15.85 -11.66
N ALA A 18 -10.74 16.55 -11.64
CA ALA A 18 -9.46 15.97 -11.24
C ALA A 18 -9.48 15.49 -9.77
N VAL A 19 -10.07 16.28 -8.87
CA VAL A 19 -10.21 15.91 -7.45
C VAL A 19 -11.10 14.68 -7.28
N ILE A 20 -12.24 14.63 -7.96
CA ILE A 20 -13.15 13.48 -7.90
C ILE A 20 -12.47 12.22 -8.44
N ALA A 21 -11.82 12.31 -9.59
CA ALA A 21 -11.09 11.18 -10.18
C ALA A 21 -9.96 10.70 -9.27
N GLY A 22 -9.16 11.62 -8.71
CA GLY A 22 -8.09 11.29 -7.77
C GLY A 22 -8.61 10.62 -6.51
N PHE A 23 -9.74 11.11 -5.97
CA PHE A 23 -10.37 10.52 -4.78
C PHE A 23 -10.90 9.10 -5.06
N LEU A 24 -11.57 8.87 -6.19
CA LEU A 24 -12.04 7.55 -6.59
C LEU A 24 -10.88 6.56 -6.75
N VAL A 25 -9.79 6.97 -7.39
CA VAL A 25 -8.58 6.16 -7.52
C VAL A 25 -7.97 5.86 -6.15
N MET A 26 -7.90 6.84 -5.26
CA MET A 26 -7.39 6.67 -3.90
C MET A 26 -8.21 5.67 -3.09
N VAL A 27 -9.55 5.77 -3.13
CA VAL A 27 -10.46 4.86 -2.41
C VAL A 27 -10.28 3.42 -2.91
N VAL A 28 -10.31 3.19 -4.23
CA VAL A 28 -10.11 1.85 -4.80
C VAL A 28 -8.69 1.31 -4.51
N GLY A 29 -7.68 2.17 -4.55
CA GLY A 29 -6.31 1.81 -4.19
C GLY A 29 -6.14 1.48 -2.70
N SER A 30 -6.95 2.09 -1.83
CA SER A 30 -6.89 1.86 -0.39
C SER A 30 -7.31 0.42 -0.03
N GLU A 31 -8.31 -0.13 -0.71
CA GLU A 31 -8.76 -1.51 -0.50
C GLU A 31 -7.69 -2.53 -0.94
N ARG A 32 -6.97 -2.24 -2.03
CA ARG A 32 -5.83 -3.06 -2.48
C ARG A 32 -4.66 -3.02 -1.49
N ARG A 33 -4.40 -1.86 -0.87
CA ARG A 33 -3.36 -1.73 0.17
C ARG A 33 -3.77 -2.41 1.48
N ALA A 34 -5.06 -2.38 1.83
CA ALA A 34 -5.59 -3.07 3.00
C ALA A 34 -5.52 -4.59 2.86
N THR A 35 -5.79 -5.12 1.66
CA THR A 35 -5.70 -6.56 1.34
C THR A 35 -4.27 -7.05 1.12
N GLY A 36 -3.33 -6.16 0.77
CA GLY A 36 -1.89 -6.45 0.69
C GLY A 36 -1.22 -6.74 2.03
N ARG A 37 -1.88 -6.44 3.16
CA ARG A 37 -1.54 -7.05 4.45
C ARG A 37 -2.15 -8.46 4.48
N ALA A 38 -1.75 -9.29 3.52
CA ALA A 38 -2.02 -10.72 3.53
C ALA A 38 -1.70 -11.18 4.95
N LYS A 39 -2.69 -11.80 5.60
CA LYS A 39 -2.63 -12.32 6.96
C LYS A 39 -1.65 -13.48 6.94
N THR A 40 -0.36 -13.18 6.78
CA THR A 40 0.70 -14.19 6.72
C THR A 40 0.68 -14.86 8.07
N ARG A 41 0.34 -16.15 8.06
CA ARG A 41 0.35 -16.98 9.24
C ARG A 41 1.81 -17.29 9.55
N ILE A 42 2.53 -16.30 10.08
CA ILE A 42 3.92 -16.45 10.47
C ILE A 42 3.92 -17.31 11.75
N ALA A 43 4.58 -18.46 11.68
CA ALA A 43 4.72 -19.32 12.85
C ALA A 43 5.46 -18.58 13.98
N PRO A 44 5.15 -18.82 15.27
CA PRO A 44 5.83 -18.19 16.38
C PRO A 44 7.36 -18.34 16.29
N GLY A 45 8.10 -17.26 16.54
CA GLY A 45 9.56 -17.23 16.44
C GLY A 45 10.12 -16.91 15.05
N TRP A 46 9.27 -16.79 14.03
CA TRP A 46 9.66 -16.32 12.69
C TRP A 46 9.29 -14.85 12.50
N TYR A 47 10.16 -14.10 11.81
CA TYR A 47 9.96 -12.68 11.51
C TYR A 47 10.40 -12.39 10.07
N PRO A 48 9.86 -11.37 9.38
CA PRO A 48 10.35 -10.98 8.05
C PRO A 48 11.84 -10.63 8.08
N ASP A 49 12.61 -11.08 7.08
CA ASP A 49 14.00 -10.67 6.95
C ASP A 49 14.08 -9.19 6.55
N ALA A 50 15.00 -8.45 7.16
CA ALA A 50 15.18 -7.02 6.90
C ALA A 50 15.76 -6.72 5.51
N HIS A 51 16.39 -7.71 4.87
CA HIS A 51 17.00 -7.56 3.55
C HIS A 51 16.09 -8.09 2.44
N ASP A 52 15.14 -8.98 2.77
CA ASP A 52 14.25 -9.62 1.80
C ASP A 52 12.88 -9.92 2.42
N GLU A 53 11.86 -9.19 1.97
CA GLU A 53 10.47 -9.33 2.43
C GLU A 53 9.80 -10.66 2.02
N SER A 54 10.44 -11.41 1.11
CA SER A 54 10.01 -12.75 0.69
C SER A 54 10.52 -13.86 1.61
N LEU A 55 11.41 -13.53 2.54
CA LEU A 55 12.02 -14.47 3.49
C LEU A 55 11.56 -14.19 4.92
N LEU A 56 11.47 -15.27 5.68
CA LEU A 56 11.28 -15.26 7.13
C LEU A 56 12.59 -15.71 7.79
N ARG A 57 13.05 -14.99 8.80
CA ARG A 57 14.21 -15.33 9.63
C ARG A 57 13.76 -15.75 11.03
N TYR A 58 14.33 -16.86 11.49
CA TYR A 58 14.03 -17.38 12.83
C TYR A 58 14.82 -16.64 13.92
N PHE A 59 14.13 -16.29 15.01
CA PHE A 59 14.71 -15.65 16.19
C PHE A 59 14.44 -16.49 17.44
N ASP A 60 15.51 -16.90 18.12
CA ASP A 60 15.48 -17.77 19.30
C ASP A 60 15.48 -17.02 20.64
N GLY A 61 15.47 -15.67 20.60
CA GLY A 61 15.50 -14.83 21.80
C GLY A 61 16.90 -14.41 22.24
N ARG A 62 17.97 -14.91 21.62
CA ARG A 62 19.37 -14.56 21.97
C ARG A 62 20.09 -13.92 20.81
N VAL A 63 20.04 -14.55 19.64
CA VAL A 63 20.81 -14.12 18.47
C VAL A 63 19.97 -14.34 17.20
N PRO A 64 19.98 -13.42 16.23
CA PRO A 64 19.41 -13.70 14.91
C PRO A 64 20.06 -14.95 14.32
N THR A 65 19.27 -16.01 14.14
CA THR A 65 19.78 -17.25 13.54
C THR A 65 19.83 -17.08 12.02
N GLN A 66 20.76 -17.78 11.35
CA GLN A 66 20.81 -17.79 9.88
C GLN A 66 19.75 -18.70 9.24
N LYS A 67 18.81 -19.24 10.03
CA LYS A 67 17.73 -20.06 9.51
C LYS A 67 16.71 -19.17 8.84
N THR A 68 16.62 -19.31 7.51
CA THR A 68 15.61 -18.65 6.70
C THR A 68 14.60 -19.65 6.17
N ALA A 69 13.36 -19.21 6.04
CA ALA A 69 12.27 -19.96 5.40
C ALA A 69 11.60 -19.06 4.36
N LYS A 70 11.11 -19.65 3.27
CA LYS A 70 10.38 -18.89 2.26
C LYS A 70 9.02 -18.48 2.84
N ARG A 71 8.63 -17.23 2.61
CA ARG A 71 7.29 -16.76 2.99
C ARG A 71 6.27 -17.40 2.06
N GLU A 72 5.56 -18.41 2.55
CA GLU A 72 4.41 -18.97 1.85
C GLU A 72 3.23 -17.98 1.96
N VAL A 73 2.81 -17.48 0.80
CA VAL A 73 1.59 -16.70 0.66
C VAL A 73 0.52 -17.70 0.25
N ILE A 74 -0.38 -18.03 1.19
CA ILE A 74 -1.56 -18.87 0.95
C ILE A 74 -2.63 -18.04 0.25
#